data_AF-A0AAN8FTQ9-F1
#
_entry.id   AF-A0AAN8FTQ9-F1
#
_cell.length_a   1.000
_cell.length_b   1.000
_cell.length_c   1.000
_cell.angle_alpha   90.00
_cell.angle_beta   90.00
_cell.angle_gamma   90.00
#
_symmetry.space_group_name_H-M   'P 1'
#
loop_
_entity.id
_entity.type
_entity.pdbx_description
1 polymer ?
#
loop_
_entity_poly.entity_id
_entity_poly.type
_entity_poly.pdbx_seq_one_letter_code
_entity_poly.pdbx_strand_id
1 'polypeptide(L)'
;MSHKVSVLDVTSPDFDVDAYLSSQLKEKNLDELVKEEEDMVSSVRRLDSDVHQLVYENYNKFLTATSTVRKIQDEFNLLDS
;
A
#
# COMPACT_ATOMS: atom_id res chain seq x y z
N MET A 1 -13.11 19.37 21.91
CA MET A 1 -13.69 19.07 20.58
C MET A 1 -12.67 18.30 19.71
N SER A 2 -12.16 17.13 20.12
CA SER A 2 -11.06 16.46 19.37
C SER A 2 -11.12 14.93 19.23
N HIS A 3 -12.24 14.27 19.55
CA HIS A 3 -12.34 12.80 19.46
C HIS A 3 -13.23 12.25 18.34
N LYS A 4 -13.82 13.11 17.49
CA LYS A 4 -14.78 12.65 16.47
C LYS A 4 -14.13 12.15 15.17
N VAL A 5 -12.87 12.52 14.91
CA VAL A 5 -12.19 12.24 13.63
C VAL A 5 -11.54 10.84 13.63
N SER A 6 -11.16 10.29 14.80
CA SER A 6 -10.42 9.01 14.84
C SER A 6 -11.28 7.77 14.62
N VAL A 7 -12.57 7.81 14.97
CA VAL A 7 -13.47 6.66 14.82
C VAL A 7 -14.08 6.55 13.43
N LEU A 8 -14.08 7.66 12.66
CA LEU A 8 -14.58 7.70 11.28
C LEU A 8 -13.45 7.51 10.25
N ASP A 9 -12.20 7.56 10.70
CA ASP A 9 -11.03 7.36 9.83
C ASP A 9 -10.82 5.86 9.59
N VAL A 10 -11.02 5.43 8.34
CA VAL A 10 -10.89 4.03 7.90
C VAL A 10 -9.47 3.48 8.07
N THR A 11 -8.47 4.35 8.21
CA THR A 11 -7.07 3.97 8.43
C THR A 11 -6.68 3.94 9.91
N SER A 12 -7.55 4.44 10.79
CA SER A 12 -7.31 4.51 12.22
C SER A 12 -7.51 3.14 12.88
N PRO A 13 -6.68 2.79 13.88
CA PRO A 13 -6.90 1.58 14.69
C PRO A 13 -8.20 1.64 15.51
N ASP A 14 -8.73 2.85 15.75
CA ASP A 14 -9.98 3.07 16.48
C ASP A 14 -11.20 3.14 15.55
N PHE A 15 -11.07 2.68 14.30
CA PHE A 15 -12.14 2.75 13.31
C PHE A 15 -13.39 1.99 13.77
N ASP A 16 -14.51 2.70 13.79
CA ASP A 16 -15.83 2.16 14.11
C ASP A 16 -16.67 2.12 12.82
N VAL A 17 -16.88 0.90 12.31
CA VAL A 17 -17.62 0.66 11.08
C VAL A 17 -19.08 1.12 11.17
N ASP A 18 -19.73 0.95 12.32
CA ASP A 18 -21.15 1.28 12.49
C ASP A 18 -21.32 2.79 12.55
N ALA A 19 -20.41 3.50 13.24
CA ALA A 19 -20.38 4.95 13.29
C ALA A 19 -20.10 5.55 11.90
N TYR A 20 -19.13 5.00 11.17
CA TYR A 20 -18.81 5.41 9.81
C TYR A 20 -20.00 5.23 8.87
N LEU A 21 -20.57 4.02 8.80
CA LEU A 21 -21.68 3.72 7.90
C LEU A 21 -22.91 4.58 8.25
N SER A 22 -23.19 4.77 9.54
CA SER A 22 -24.25 5.66 10.01
C SER A 22 -24.03 7.12 9.58
N SER A 23 -22.78 7.60 9.53
CA SER A 23 -22.45 8.94 9.01
C SER A 23 -22.68 9.00 7.50
N GLN A 24 -22.15 8.03 6.75
CA GLN A 24 -22.27 7.98 5.29
C GLN A 24 -23.74 7.96 4.85
N LEU A 25 -24.57 7.11 5.45
CA LEU A 25 -26.00 7.00 5.10
C LEU A 25 -26.83 8.24 5.46
N LYS A 26 -26.36 9.07 6.41
CA LYS A 26 -27.04 10.32 6.79
C LYS A 26 -26.62 11.50 5.92
N GLU A 27 -25.39 11.49 5.41
CA GLU A 27 -24.77 12.64 4.77
C GLU A 27 -24.73 12.54 3.24
N LYS A 28 -24.79 11.33 2.68
CA LYS A 28 -24.68 11.07 1.25
C LYS A 28 -25.97 10.56 0.64
N ASN A 29 -26.22 10.95 -0.60
CA ASN A 29 -27.26 10.34 -1.43
C ASN A 29 -26.77 9.03 -2.08
N LEU A 30 -27.68 8.32 -2.77
CA LEU A 30 -27.38 7.01 -3.35
C LEU A 30 -26.23 7.05 -4.38
N ASP A 31 -26.21 8.06 -5.25
CA ASP A 31 -25.16 8.17 -6.29
C ASP A 31 -23.79 8.44 -5.66
N GLU A 32 -23.74 9.25 -4.60
CA GLU A 32 -22.54 9.51 -3.83
C GLU A 32 -22.05 8.25 -3.09
N LEU A 33 -22.96 7.43 -2.57
CA LEU A 33 -22.63 6.17 -1.92
C LEU A 33 -22.08 5.13 -2.90
N VAL A 34 -22.67 5.03 -4.10
CA VAL A 34 -22.17 4.16 -5.17
C VAL A 34 -20.77 4.59 -5.58
N LYS A 35 -20.54 5.90 -5.77
CA LYS A 35 -19.22 6.42 -6.10
C LYS A 35 -18.18 6.12 -5.01
N GLU A 36 -18.56 6.26 -3.74
CA GLU A 36 -17.66 5.94 -2.62
C GLU A 36 -17.27 4.45 -2.64
N GLU A 37 -18.20 3.56 -2.95
CA GLU A 37 -17.92 2.13 -3.09
C GLU A 37 -16.96 1.86 -4.24
N GLU A 38 -17.17 2.47 -5.40
CA GLU A 38 -16.29 2.34 -6.56
C GLU A 38 -14.86 2.84 -6.26
N ASP A 39 -14.74 3.99 -5.59
CA ASP A 39 -13.47 4.58 -5.18
C ASP A 39 -12.74 3.69 -4.15
N MET A 40 -13.48 3.06 -3.24
CA MET A 40 -12.94 2.11 -2.26
C MET A 40 -12.41 0.85 -2.97
N VAL A 41 -13.19 0.26 -3.87
CA VAL A 41 -12.78 -0.91 -4.67
C VAL A 41 -11.53 -0.59 -5.51
N SER A 42 -11.50 0.58 -6.15
CA SER A 42 -10.34 1.06 -6.89
C SER A 42 -9.10 1.21 -6.00
N SER A 43 -9.28 1.76 -4.79
CA SER A 43 -8.19 1.94 -3.83
C SER A 43 -7.63 0.62 -3.31
N VAL A 44 -8.47 -0.39 -3.07
CA VAL A 44 -8.04 -1.74 -2.71
C VAL A 44 -7.17 -2.34 -3.82
N ARG A 45 -7.61 -2.25 -5.09
CA ARG A 45 -6.85 -2.76 -6.24
C ARG A 45 -5.51 -2.04 -6.43
N ARG A 46 -5.50 -0.72 -6.25
CA ARG A 46 -4.27 0.08 -6.31
C ARG A 46 -3.29 -0.34 -5.21
N LEU A 47 -3.77 -0.47 -3.97
CA LEU A 47 -2.93 -0.88 -2.83
C LEU A 47 -2.31 -2.26 -3.07
N ASP A 48 -3.09 -3.20 -3.60
CA ASP A 48 -2.58 -4.52 -3.98
C ASP A 48 -1.47 -4.42 -5.04
N SER A 49 -1.70 -3.63 -6.10
CA SER A 49 -0.69 -3.39 -7.14
C SER A 49 0.59 -2.74 -6.58
N ASP A 50 0.45 -1.78 -5.67
CA ASP A 50 1.57 -1.08 -5.04
C ASP A 50 2.43 -2.06 -4.21
N VAL A 51 1.79 -2.98 -3.48
CA VAL A 51 2.50 -4.05 -2.76
C VAL A 51 3.29 -4.93 -3.72
N HIS A 52 2.68 -5.36 -4.82
CA HIS A 52 3.37 -6.17 -5.83
C HIS A 52 4.56 -5.42 -6.47
N GLN A 53 4.39 -4.14 -6.78
CA GLN A 53 5.45 -3.31 -7.32
C GLN A 53 6.62 -3.16 -6.34
N LEU A 54 6.34 -2.86 -5.07
CA LEU A 54 7.37 -2.73 -4.04
C LEU A 54 8.17 -4.02 -3.87
N VAL A 55 7.48 -5.16 -3.85
CA VAL A 55 8.12 -6.48 -3.78
C VAL A 55 9.01 -6.71 -4.99
N TYR A 56 8.52 -6.44 -6.20
CA TYR A 56 9.29 -6.58 -7.43
C TYR A 56 10.55 -5.69 -7.44
N GLU A 57 10.41 -4.41 -7.08
CA GLU A 57 11.52 -3.48 -7.00
C GLU A 57 12.58 -3.94 -6.00
N ASN A 58 12.15 -4.41 -4.83
CA ASN A 58 13.07 -4.91 -3.80
C ASN A 58 13.80 -6.18 -4.25
N TYR A 59 13.10 -7.13 -4.88
CA TYR A 59 13.74 -8.32 -5.45
C TYR A 59 14.75 -7.97 -6.54
N ASN A 60 14.42 -7.05 -7.44
CA ASN A 60 15.32 -6.62 -8.51
C ASN A 60 16.57 -5.93 -7.95
N LYS A 61 16.41 -5.05 -6.94
CA LYS A 61 17.53 -4.43 -6.23
C LYS A 61 18.44 -5.48 -5.58
N PHE A 62 17.86 -6.48 -4.91
CA PHE A 62 18.62 -7.56 -4.27
C PHE A 62 19.40 -8.41 -5.28
N LEU A 63 18.75 -8.77 -6.40
CA LEU A 63 19.37 -9.53 -7.48
C LEU A 63 20.54 -8.76 -8.11
N THR A 64 20.34 -7.46 -8.35
CA THR A 64 21.37 -6.57 -8.88
C THR A 64 22.56 -6.47 -7.93
N ALA A 65 22.32 -6.26 -6.64
CA ALA A 65 23.38 -6.20 -5.63
C ALA A 65 24.18 -7.51 -5.57
N THR A 66 23.49 -8.65 -5.56
CA THR A 66 24.14 -9.98 -5.55
C THR A 66 24.98 -10.21 -6.82
N SER A 67 24.47 -9.79 -7.97
CA SER A 67 25.20 -9.87 -9.25
C SER A 67 26.46 -9.01 -9.25
N THR A 68 26.40 -7.81 -8.68
CA THR A 68 27.56 -6.92 -8.51
C THR A 68 28.61 -7.52 -7.59
N VAL A 69 28.20 -8.07 -6.43
CA VAL A 69 29.13 -8.74 -5.50
C VAL A 69 29.85 -9.91 -6.18
N ARG A 70 29.12 -10.71 -6.96
CA ARG A 70 29.70 -11.82 -7.72
C ARG A 70 30.76 -11.34 -8.72
N LYS A 71 30.47 -10.29 -9.48
CA LYS A 71 31.43 -9.71 -10.43
C LYS A 71 32.71 -9.23 -9.74
N ILE A 72 32.58 -8.56 -8.60
CA ILE A 72 33.74 -8.12 -7.80
C ILE A 72 34.57 -9.31 -7.34
N GLN A 73 33.93 -10.39 -6.89
CA GLN A 73 34.61 -11.63 -6.50
C GLN A 73 35.39 -12.25 -7.67
N ASP A 74 34.77 -12.31 -8.86
CA ASP A 74 35.38 -12.87 -10.06
C ASP A 74 36.57 -12.02 -10.54
N GLU A 75 36.44 -10.70 -10.54
CA GLU A 75 37.52 -9.76 -10.87
C GLU A 75 38.70 -9.87 -9.89
N PHE A 76 38.42 -10.01 -8.59
CA PHE A 76 39.45 -10.19 -7.58
C PHE A 76 40.22 -11.52 -7.76
N ASN A 77 39.50 -12.62 -8.01
CA ASN A 77 40.12 -13.92 -8.27
C ASN A 77 41.01 -13.90 -9.52
N LEU A 78 40.64 -13.13 -10.55
CA LEU A 78 41.45 -12.96 -11.76
C LEU A 78 42.74 -12.16 -11.50
N LEU A 79 42.70 -11.18 -10.60
CA LEU A 79 43.86 -10.37 -10.19
C LEU A 79 44.88 -11.17 -9.37
N ASP A 80 44.41 -12.12 -8.57
CA ASP A 80 45.26 -12.99 -7.74
C ASP A 80 45.84 -14.21 -8.49
N SER A 81 45.46 -14.41 -9.75
CA SER A 81 45.92 -15.50 -10.64
C SER A 81 47.06 -15.05 -11.56
#